data_AF-A0A2N5NHA4-F1
#
_entry.id   AF-A0A2N5NHA4-F1
#
_cell.length_a   1.000
_cell.length_b   1.000
_cell.length_c   1.000
_cell.angle_alpha   90.00
_cell.angle_beta   90.00
_cell.angle_gamma   90.00
#
_symmetry.space_group_name_H-M   'P 1'
#
loop_
_entity.id
_entity.type
_entity.pdbx_description
1 polymer ?
#
loop_
_entity_poly.entity_id
_entity_poly.type
_entity_poly.pdbx_seq_one_letter_code
_entity_poly.pdbx_strand_id
1 'polypeptide(L)'
;MQDEVNEKVVSLCIRGGKISAQILKSAILKTLTKLEQQKSQRKQKKGGSKEEKNLAVYKGKQSMEKLKEQNCELSNIEITDGNIKSFEKYARKYNVDYCLKKDRSSEPPRYYVFFKARDVDSMTAAFKEYTGWSMKKSKKISIRKKLSKVKERQAQQRERQKTKRKERDTVR
;
A
#
# COMPACT_ATOMS: atom_id res chain seq x y z
N MET A 1 -82.99 20.76 -19.36
CA MET A 1 -82.48 19.45 -18.90
C MET A 1 -81.10 19.12 -19.46
N GLN A 2 -80.81 19.32 -20.75
CA GLN A 2 -79.48 19.02 -21.32
C GLN A 2 -78.36 19.95 -20.83
N ASP A 3 -78.63 21.25 -20.67
CA ASP A 3 -77.61 22.22 -20.23
C ASP A 3 -77.12 21.97 -18.79
N GLU A 4 -78.02 21.56 -17.89
CA GLU A 4 -77.70 21.23 -16.50
C GLU A 4 -76.82 19.97 -16.39
N VAL A 5 -77.05 19.00 -17.29
CA VAL A 5 -76.21 17.80 -17.38
C VAL A 5 -74.82 18.18 -17.90
N ASN A 6 -74.73 19.02 -18.92
CA ASN A 6 -73.44 19.52 -19.44
C ASN A 6 -72.67 20.31 -18.38
N GLU A 7 -73.32 21.20 -17.63
CA GLU A 7 -72.67 21.98 -16.58
C GLU A 7 -72.13 21.08 -15.45
N LYS A 8 -72.91 20.06 -15.04
CA LYS A 8 -72.46 19.06 -14.07
C LYS A 8 -71.26 18.26 -14.57
N VAL A 9 -71.25 17.84 -15.84
CA VAL A 9 -70.12 17.12 -16.45
C VAL A 9 -68.88 18.00 -16.52
N VAL A 10 -69.00 19.25 -16.97
CA VAL A 10 -67.89 20.22 -17.01
C VAL A 10 -67.35 20.47 -15.60
N SER A 11 -68.23 20.65 -14.62
CA SER A 11 -67.82 20.84 -13.22
C SER A 11 -67.08 19.61 -12.66
N LEU A 12 -67.51 18.40 -13.03
CA LEU A 12 -66.87 17.14 -12.64
C LEU A 12 -65.48 17.02 -13.27
N CYS A 13 -65.33 17.35 -14.55
CA CYS A 13 -64.04 17.35 -15.24
C CYS A 13 -63.05 18.35 -14.61
N ILE A 14 -63.52 19.56 -14.29
CA ILE A 14 -62.69 20.59 -13.63
C ILE A 14 -62.26 20.12 -12.22
N ARG A 15 -63.19 19.54 -11.46
CA ARG A 15 -62.89 19.02 -10.11
C ARG A 15 -61.96 17.81 -10.17
N GLY A 16 -62.21 16.87 -11.08
CA GLY A 16 -61.35 15.71 -11.32
C GLY A 16 -59.93 16.11 -11.74
N GLY A 17 -59.81 17.11 -12.63
CA GLY A 17 -58.53 17.69 -13.02
C GLY A 17 -57.78 18.33 -11.84
N LYS A 18 -58.47 19.09 -10.98
CA LYS A 18 -57.87 19.70 -9.77
C LYS A 18 -57.36 18.64 -8.78
N ILE A 19 -58.14 17.60 -8.52
CA ILE A 19 -57.74 16.51 -7.62
C ILE A 19 -56.53 15.77 -8.20
N SER A 20 -56.55 15.47 -9.48
CA SER A 20 -55.45 14.77 -10.17
C SER A 20 -54.14 15.58 -10.13
N ALA A 21 -54.23 16.90 -10.34
CA ALA A 21 -53.09 17.81 -10.25
C ALA A 21 -52.52 17.88 -8.82
N GLN A 22 -53.37 17.90 -7.79
CA GLN A 22 -52.94 17.91 -6.39
C GLN A 22 -52.23 16.61 -6.01
N ILE A 23 -52.76 15.45 -6.45
CA ILE A 23 -52.14 14.14 -6.21
C ILE A 23 -50.77 14.07 -6.89
N LEU A 24 -50.69 14.45 -8.16
CA LEU A 24 -49.44 14.43 -8.93
C LEU A 24 -48.39 15.37 -8.31
N LYS A 25 -48.78 16.59 -7.91
CA LYS A 25 -47.91 17.53 -7.19
C LYS A 25 -47.36 16.92 -5.90
N SER A 26 -48.22 16.27 -5.10
CA SER A 26 -47.81 15.64 -3.85
C SER A 26 -46.86 14.46 -4.07
N ALA A 27 -47.07 13.68 -5.14
CA ALA A 27 -46.22 12.56 -5.50
C ALA A 27 -44.82 13.04 -5.90
N ILE A 28 -44.73 14.07 -6.75
CA ILE A 28 -43.44 14.66 -7.16
C ILE A 28 -42.68 15.24 -5.96
N LEU A 29 -43.38 15.95 -5.06
CA LEU A 29 -42.73 16.50 -3.86
C LEU A 29 -42.20 15.39 -2.94
N LYS A 30 -42.96 14.30 -2.76
CA LYS A 30 -42.50 13.13 -1.97
C LYS A 30 -41.31 12.42 -2.62
N THR A 31 -41.24 12.34 -3.93
CA THR A 31 -40.08 11.71 -4.61
C THR A 31 -38.84 12.60 -4.54
N LEU A 32 -38.98 13.92 -4.74
CA LEU A 32 -37.87 14.87 -4.62
C LEU A 32 -37.29 14.91 -3.21
N THR A 33 -38.14 14.98 -2.18
CA THR A 33 -37.70 14.95 -0.78
C THR A 33 -36.98 13.65 -0.43
N LYS A 34 -37.46 12.50 -0.91
CA LYS A 34 -36.78 11.20 -0.72
C LYS A 34 -35.41 11.15 -1.42
N LEU A 35 -35.30 11.71 -2.62
CA LEU A 35 -34.03 11.82 -3.35
C LEU A 35 -33.05 12.75 -2.63
N GLU A 36 -33.53 13.86 -2.08
CA GLU A 36 -32.70 14.79 -1.31
C GLU A 36 -32.22 14.17 0.00
N GLN A 37 -33.09 13.48 0.74
CA GLN A 37 -32.72 12.74 1.95
C GLN A 37 -31.67 11.65 1.65
N GLN A 38 -31.81 10.90 0.55
CA GLN A 38 -30.79 9.94 0.13
C GLN A 38 -29.45 10.61 -0.25
N LYS A 39 -29.49 11.79 -0.90
CA LYS A 39 -28.28 12.56 -1.19
C LYS A 39 -27.62 13.08 0.08
N SER A 40 -28.39 13.55 1.06
CA SER A 40 -27.89 14.02 2.35
C SER A 40 -27.32 12.89 3.20
N GLN A 41 -27.95 11.72 3.24
CA GLN A 41 -27.40 10.52 3.89
C GLN A 41 -26.12 10.03 3.19
N ARG A 42 -26.06 10.09 1.84
CA ARG A 42 -24.82 9.81 1.08
C ARG A 42 -23.72 10.84 1.37
N LYS A 43 -24.06 12.12 1.55
CA LYS A 43 -23.12 13.18 1.92
C LYS A 43 -22.63 13.02 3.37
N GLN A 44 -23.47 12.64 4.33
CA GLN A 44 -23.03 12.33 5.69
C GLN A 44 -22.12 11.10 5.73
N LYS A 45 -22.43 10.02 5.00
CA LYS A 45 -21.54 8.85 4.85
C LYS A 45 -20.23 9.15 4.10
N LYS A 46 -20.23 10.12 3.17
CA LYS A 46 -19.02 10.60 2.47
C LYS A 46 -18.27 11.72 3.19
N GLY A 47 -18.91 12.42 4.14
CA GLY A 47 -18.35 13.50 4.95
C GLY A 47 -17.55 12.96 6.13
N GLY A 48 -18.06 11.92 6.82
CA GLY A 48 -17.29 11.21 7.85
C GLY A 48 -16.02 10.57 7.31
N SER A 49 -16.02 10.12 6.05
CA SER A 49 -14.85 9.48 5.44
C SER A 49 -13.79 10.43 4.86
N LYS A 50 -13.95 11.76 4.93
CA LYS A 50 -12.83 12.68 4.64
C LYS A 50 -12.11 13.14 5.91
N GLU A 51 -12.82 13.33 7.01
CA GLU A 51 -12.21 13.70 8.30
C GLU A 51 -11.70 12.47 9.07
N GLU A 52 -12.41 11.32 9.06
CA GLU A 52 -11.88 10.08 9.65
C GLU A 52 -10.72 9.48 8.83
N LYS A 53 -10.64 9.75 7.52
CA LYS A 53 -9.45 9.38 6.73
C LYS A 53 -8.24 10.25 7.02
N ASN A 54 -8.42 11.42 7.64
CA ASN A 54 -7.32 12.22 8.19
C ASN A 54 -6.96 11.78 9.62
N LEU A 55 -7.84 11.09 10.33
CA LEU A 55 -7.58 10.42 11.63
C LEU A 55 -7.08 8.99 11.49
N ALA A 56 -7.15 8.39 10.30
CA ALA A 56 -6.38 7.19 10.00
C ALA A 56 -4.91 7.57 10.07
N VAL A 57 -4.33 7.41 11.27
CA VAL A 57 -2.90 7.63 11.54
C VAL A 57 -2.14 6.92 10.44
N TYR A 58 -1.62 7.70 9.49
CA TYR A 58 -1.02 7.17 8.27
C TYR A 58 0.25 6.44 8.68
N LYS A 59 0.18 5.11 8.82
CA LYS A 59 1.32 4.31 9.29
C LYS A 59 2.29 4.03 8.15
N GLY A 60 3.59 4.16 8.42
CA GLY A 60 4.66 3.89 7.47
C GLY A 60 5.36 5.15 6.96
N LYS A 61 5.30 5.42 5.64
CA LYS A 61 6.08 6.49 4.99
C LYS A 61 5.54 7.90 5.29
N GLN A 62 5.97 8.51 6.37
CA GLN A 62 5.54 9.87 6.74
C GLN A 62 6.47 10.95 6.17
N SER A 63 5.91 12.15 5.94
CA SER A 63 6.73 13.34 5.68
C SER A 63 7.50 13.71 6.94
N MET A 64 8.67 14.32 6.75
CA MET A 64 9.55 14.74 7.85
C MET A 64 8.86 15.76 8.77
N GLU A 65 8.02 16.64 8.19
CA GLU A 65 7.21 17.62 8.94
C GLU A 65 6.19 16.93 9.86
N LYS A 66 5.46 15.92 9.33
CA LYS A 66 4.47 15.16 10.11
C LYS A 66 5.10 14.34 11.24
N LEU A 67 6.34 13.91 11.05
CA LEU A 67 7.14 13.20 12.06
C LEU A 67 7.57 14.17 13.19
N LYS A 68 7.94 15.40 12.84
CA LYS A 68 8.31 16.46 13.81
C LYS A 68 7.11 17.01 14.57
N GLU A 69 5.99 17.21 13.87
CA GLU A 69 4.74 17.76 14.41
C GLU A 69 4.17 16.92 15.56
N GLN A 70 4.51 15.63 15.59
CA GLN A 70 4.15 14.70 16.66
C GLN A 70 5.02 14.86 17.92
N ASN A 71 5.83 15.94 18.03
CA ASN A 71 6.68 16.27 19.18
C ASN A 71 7.54 15.10 19.67
N CYS A 72 7.99 14.24 18.75
CA CYS A 72 8.87 13.12 19.04
C CYS A 72 10.28 13.47 18.58
N GLU A 73 11.27 13.22 19.43
CA GLU A 73 12.68 13.24 19.03
C GLU A 73 12.88 12.29 17.84
N LEU A 74 13.69 12.71 16.87
CA LEU A 74 13.96 11.94 15.66
C LEU A 74 15.32 11.25 15.78
N SER A 75 15.32 9.95 15.52
CA SER A 75 16.53 9.15 15.42
C SER A 75 16.86 8.91 13.95
N ASN A 76 18.16 8.93 13.65
CA ASN A 76 18.68 8.83 12.28
C ASN A 76 19.54 7.58 12.17
N ILE A 77 19.28 6.74 11.17
CA ILE A 77 20.16 5.62 10.83
C ILE A 77 20.59 5.76 9.37
N GLU A 78 21.90 5.66 9.14
CA GLU A 78 22.51 5.63 7.82
C GLU A 78 22.25 4.29 7.12
N ILE A 79 21.80 4.34 5.87
CA ILE A 79 21.56 3.18 5.02
C ILE A 79 22.29 3.36 3.67
N THR A 80 22.83 2.25 3.15
CA THR A 80 23.49 2.19 1.85
C THR A 80 22.50 2.06 0.67
N ASP A 81 22.83 2.73 -0.45
CA ASP A 81 22.00 2.91 -1.65
C ASP A 81 21.40 1.62 -2.25
N GLY A 82 22.19 0.54 -2.27
CA GLY A 82 21.87 -0.64 -3.08
C GLY A 82 20.60 -1.39 -2.67
N ASN A 83 20.02 -1.12 -1.49
CA ASN A 83 19.04 -2.05 -0.94
C ASN A 83 17.95 -1.38 -0.06
N ILE A 84 17.87 -0.05 -0.05
CA ILE A 84 16.97 0.72 0.82
C ILE A 84 15.47 0.57 0.51
N LYS A 85 15.10 0.34 -0.75
CA LYS A 85 13.69 0.06 -1.12
C LYS A 85 13.17 -1.23 -0.48
N SER A 86 14.04 -2.22 -0.32
CA SER A 86 13.71 -3.51 0.30
C SER A 86 13.42 -3.37 1.81
N PHE A 87 13.89 -2.29 2.44
CA PHE A 87 13.71 -2.02 3.86
C PHE A 87 12.26 -1.65 4.22
N GLU A 88 11.50 -1.07 3.28
CA GLU A 88 10.09 -0.69 3.48
C GLU A 88 9.22 -1.85 3.98
N LYS A 89 9.48 -3.07 3.49
CA LYS A 89 8.74 -4.26 3.91
C LYS A 89 8.96 -4.56 5.40
N TYR A 90 10.18 -4.37 5.88
CA TYR A 90 10.53 -4.61 7.27
C TYR A 90 10.00 -3.49 8.16
N ALA A 91 10.13 -2.22 7.76
CA ALA A 91 9.54 -1.10 8.49
C ALA A 91 8.01 -1.25 8.66
N ARG A 92 7.30 -1.73 7.63
CA ARG A 92 5.86 -2.05 7.72
C ARG A 92 5.55 -3.19 8.68
N LYS A 93 6.39 -4.23 8.73
CA LYS A 93 6.20 -5.38 9.63
C LYS A 93 6.28 -4.98 11.10
N TYR A 94 7.17 -4.05 11.43
CA TYR A 94 7.35 -3.52 12.77
C TYR A 94 6.51 -2.26 13.05
N ASN A 95 5.62 -1.87 12.13
CA ASN A 95 4.76 -0.68 12.22
C ASN A 95 5.50 0.62 12.52
N VAL A 96 6.71 0.79 11.98
CA VAL A 96 7.53 1.97 12.24
C VAL A 96 7.19 3.08 11.24
N ASP A 97 6.92 4.27 11.76
CA ASP A 97 6.77 5.48 10.95
C ASP A 97 8.14 6.04 10.59
N TYR A 98 8.39 6.24 9.30
CA TYR A 98 9.71 6.65 8.84
C TYR A 98 9.67 7.60 7.64
N CYS A 99 10.69 8.44 7.54
CA CYS A 99 10.96 9.34 6.42
C CYS A 99 12.34 9.00 5.83
N LEU A 100 12.45 9.02 4.51
CA LEU A 100 13.68 8.73 3.79
C LEU A 100 14.25 10.01 3.20
N LYS A 101 15.46 10.39 3.62
CA LYS A 101 16.17 11.55 3.08
C LYS A 101 17.42 11.08 2.36
N LYS A 102 17.56 11.51 1.11
CA LYS A 102 18.80 11.33 0.36
C LYS A 102 19.69 12.54 0.61
N ASP A 103 20.89 12.28 1.10
CA ASP A 103 21.95 13.26 1.12
C ASP A 103 22.81 13.10 -0.13
N ARG A 104 22.91 14.20 -0.89
CA ARG A 104 23.69 14.28 -2.13
C ARG A 104 25.01 15.00 -1.93
N SER A 105 25.28 15.48 -0.71
CA SER A 105 26.49 16.24 -0.41
C SER A 105 27.73 15.36 -0.28
N SER A 106 27.54 14.04 -0.11
CA SER A 106 28.63 13.06 -0.09
C SER A 106 28.65 12.23 -1.36
N GLU A 107 29.84 12.00 -1.91
CA GLU A 107 30.11 10.96 -2.90
C GLU A 107 30.72 9.75 -2.18
N PRO A 108 30.05 8.58 -2.07
CA PRO A 108 28.77 8.17 -2.64
C PRO A 108 27.53 8.70 -1.87
N PRO A 109 26.34 8.76 -2.53
CA PRO A 109 25.12 9.27 -1.90
C PRO A 109 24.72 8.46 -0.67
N ARG A 110 24.51 9.15 0.44
CA ARG A 110 24.04 8.54 1.70
C ARG A 110 22.54 8.68 1.81
N TYR A 111 21.89 7.66 2.37
CA TYR A 111 20.46 7.69 2.64
C TYR A 111 20.24 7.59 4.14
N TYR A 112 19.43 8.49 4.66
CA TYR A 112 19.06 8.52 6.07
C TYR A 112 17.59 8.14 6.20
N VAL A 113 17.31 7.23 7.13
CA VAL A 113 15.95 6.96 7.57
C VAL A 113 15.75 7.65 8.92
N PHE A 114 14.84 8.61 8.92
CA PHE A 114 14.36 9.32 10.10
C PHE A 114 13.14 8.61 10.64
N PHE A 115 13.12 8.35 11.93
CA PHE A 115 11.99 7.70 12.61
C PHE A 115 11.85 8.24 14.03
N LYS A 116 10.73 7.94 14.69
CA LYS A 116 10.48 8.38 16.06
C LYS A 116 11.44 7.69 17.03
N ALA A 117 12.01 8.43 17.98
CA ALA A 117 12.89 7.89 19.01
C ALA A 117 12.23 6.80 19.87
N ARG A 118 10.89 6.82 20.00
CA ARG A 118 10.13 5.76 20.69
C ARG A 118 10.21 4.40 20.00
N ASP A 119 10.46 4.39 18.69
CA ASP A 119 10.46 3.18 17.87
C ASP A 119 11.88 2.65 17.58
N VAL A 120 12.89 3.04 18.37
CA VAL A 120 14.30 2.63 18.19
C VAL A 120 14.48 1.12 18.24
N ASP A 121 13.83 0.43 19.17
CA ASP A 121 13.95 -1.03 19.30
C ASP A 121 13.30 -1.76 18.13
N SER A 122 12.11 -1.31 17.73
CA SER A 122 11.38 -1.81 16.55
C SER A 122 12.18 -1.60 15.27
N MET A 123 12.81 -0.42 15.13
CA MET A 123 13.67 -0.10 14.00
C MET A 123 14.91 -0.97 13.98
N THR A 124 15.56 -1.16 15.13
CA THR A 124 16.76 -2.01 15.28
C THR A 124 16.44 -3.47 14.96
N ALA A 125 15.29 -3.99 15.41
CA ALA A 125 14.83 -5.34 15.08
C ALA A 125 14.59 -5.50 13.57
N ALA A 126 13.94 -4.52 12.93
CA ALA A 126 13.74 -4.49 11.48
C ALA A 126 15.07 -4.52 10.73
N PHE A 127 16.07 -3.77 11.19
CA PHE A 127 17.42 -3.78 10.62
C PHE A 127 18.15 -5.10 10.81
N LYS A 128 18.05 -5.73 11.98
CA LYS A 128 18.64 -7.06 12.23
C LYS A 128 18.03 -8.11 11.30
N GLU A 129 16.72 -8.10 11.10
CA GLU A 129 16.05 -9.04 10.19
C GLU A 129 16.45 -8.79 8.72
N TYR A 130 16.53 -7.52 8.34
CA TYR A 130 16.92 -7.11 7.00
C TYR A 130 18.37 -7.48 6.66
N THR A 131 19.33 -7.21 7.54
CA THR A 131 20.73 -7.58 7.33
C THR A 131 20.90 -9.09 7.25
N GLY A 132 20.20 -9.84 8.12
CA GLY A 132 20.15 -11.30 8.08
C GLY A 132 19.60 -11.85 6.75
N TRP A 133 18.57 -11.22 6.17
CA TRP A 133 18.02 -11.62 4.87
C TRP A 133 18.92 -11.20 3.70
N SER A 134 19.48 -10.00 3.72
CA SER A 134 20.38 -9.49 2.68
C SER A 134 21.60 -10.39 2.51
N MET A 135 22.21 -10.80 3.63
CA MET A 135 23.34 -11.75 3.65
C MET A 135 22.94 -13.14 3.12
N LYS A 136 21.73 -13.61 3.42
CA LYS A 136 21.22 -14.88 2.86
C LYS A 136 21.01 -14.80 1.35
N LYS A 137 20.54 -13.66 0.82
CA LYS A 137 20.33 -13.46 -0.61
C LYS A 137 21.64 -13.36 -1.39
N SER A 138 22.64 -12.65 -0.87
CA SER A 138 23.97 -12.57 -1.48
C SER A 138 24.71 -13.92 -1.47
N LYS A 139 24.52 -14.72 -0.42
CA LYS A 139 25.13 -16.07 -0.30
C LYS A 139 24.47 -17.13 -1.20
N LYS A 140 23.29 -16.87 -1.79
CA LYS A 140 22.63 -17.81 -2.72
C LYS A 140 23.37 -17.85 -4.05
N ILE A 141 24.10 -18.95 -4.28
CA ILE A 141 24.74 -19.25 -5.55
C ILE A 141 23.68 -19.55 -6.61
N SER A 142 23.74 -18.88 -7.76
CA SER A 142 22.82 -19.11 -8.89
C SER A 142 22.90 -20.55 -9.42
N ILE A 143 21.82 -21.05 -10.01
CA ILE A 143 21.76 -22.42 -10.58
C ILE A 143 22.88 -22.64 -11.60
N ARG A 144 23.16 -21.65 -12.47
CA ARG A 144 24.26 -21.69 -13.44
C ARG A 144 25.63 -21.84 -12.75
N LYS A 145 25.89 -21.08 -11.68
CA LYS A 145 27.13 -21.19 -10.89
C LYS A 145 27.21 -22.50 -10.10
N LYS A 146 26.09 -23.08 -9.70
CA LYS A 146 26.07 -24.43 -9.10
C LYS A 146 26.45 -25.48 -10.15
N LEU A 147 25.86 -25.41 -11.34
CA LEU A 147 26.16 -26.34 -12.44
C LEU A 147 27.62 -26.23 -12.90
N SER A 148 28.17 -25.02 -13.01
CA SER A 148 29.59 -24.84 -13.36
C SER A 148 30.51 -25.49 -12.31
N LYS A 149 30.25 -25.28 -11.01
CA LYS A 149 30.99 -25.94 -9.93
C LYS A 149 30.90 -27.46 -9.97
N VAL A 150 29.72 -28.01 -10.32
CA VAL A 150 29.56 -29.46 -10.47
C VAL A 150 30.37 -29.99 -11.65
N LYS A 151 30.33 -29.30 -12.80
CA LYS A 151 31.15 -29.65 -13.97
C LYS A 151 32.65 -29.57 -13.67
N GLU A 152 33.11 -28.50 -13.01
CA GLU A 152 34.51 -28.33 -12.59
C GLU A 152 34.96 -29.44 -11.65
N ARG A 153 34.15 -29.80 -10.65
CA ARG A 153 34.46 -30.92 -9.75
C ARG A 153 34.53 -32.25 -10.51
N GLN A 154 33.61 -32.49 -11.44
CA GLN A 154 33.62 -33.71 -12.24
C GLN A 154 34.86 -33.79 -13.15
N ALA A 155 35.27 -32.67 -13.75
CA ALA A 155 36.49 -32.58 -14.54
C ALA A 155 37.74 -32.85 -13.68
N GLN A 156 37.86 -32.21 -12.51
CA GLN A 156 38.96 -32.45 -11.57
C GLN A 156 39.01 -33.92 -11.11
N GLN A 157 37.86 -34.55 -10.87
CA GLN A 157 37.80 -35.96 -10.49
C GLN A 157 38.26 -36.89 -11.62
N ARG A 158 37.90 -36.60 -12.88
CA ARG A 158 38.37 -37.35 -14.06
C ARG A 158 39.89 -37.25 -14.22
N GLU A 159 40.46 -36.05 -14.08
CA GLU A 159 41.91 -35.84 -14.18
C GLU A 159 42.68 -36.55 -13.04
N ARG A 160 42.14 -36.55 -11.82
CA ARG A 160 42.69 -37.34 -10.69
C ARG A 160 42.65 -38.85 -10.93
N GLN A 161 41.64 -39.37 -11.61
CA GLN A 161 41.58 -40.80 -11.93
C GLN A 161 42.55 -41.19 -13.03
N LYS A 162 42.77 -40.32 -14.03
CA LYS A 162 43.77 -40.54 -15.08
C LYS A 162 45.19 -40.54 -14.53
N THR A 163 45.52 -39.58 -13.66
CA THR A 163 46.85 -39.50 -13.01
C THR A 163 47.11 -40.71 -12.11
N LYS A 164 46.13 -41.13 -11.29
CA LYS A 164 46.25 -42.38 -10.50
C LYS A 164 46.39 -43.66 -11.33
N ARG A 165 45.78 -43.72 -12.52
CA ARG A 165 45.98 -44.86 -13.44
C ARG A 165 47.40 -44.85 -14.00
N LYS A 166 47.87 -43.70 -14.49
CA LYS A 166 49.25 -43.55 -14.98
C LYS A 166 50.30 -43.90 -13.92
N GLU A 167 50.14 -43.45 -12.68
CA GLU A 167 51.05 -43.81 -11.57
C GLU A 167 51.04 -45.32 -11.26
N ARG A 168 49.88 -45.99 -11.35
CA ARG A 168 49.81 -47.45 -11.16
C ARG A 168 50.48 -48.23 -12.28
N ASP A 169 50.38 -47.75 -13.51
CA ASP A 169 50.99 -48.39 -14.68
C ASP A 169 52.51 -48.20 -14.72
N THR A 170 53.05 -47.14 -14.09
CA THR A 170 54.51 -46.90 -13.97
C THR A 170 55.19 -47.65 -12.81
N VAL A 171 54.42 -48.23 -11.88
CA VAL A 171 54.94 -48.95 -10.68
C VAL A 171 54.90 -50.48 -10.88
N ARG A 172 54.62 -50.94 -12.10
CA ARG A 172 54.55 -52.36 -12.48
C ARG A 172 55.65 -52.69 -13.46
#